data_AF-A0A826J7X7-F1
#
_entry.id   AF-A0A826J7X7-F1
#
_cell.length_a   1.000
_cell.length_b   1.000
_cell.length_c   1.000
_cell.angle_alpha   90.00
_cell.angle_beta   90.00
_cell.angle_gamma   90.00
#
_symmetry.space_group_name_H-M   'P 1'
#
loop_
_entity.id
_entity.type
_entity.pdbx_description
1 polymer ?
#
loop_
_entity_poly.entity_id
_entity_poly.type
_entity_poly.pdbx_seq_one_letter_code
_entity_poly.pdbx_strand_id
1 'polypeptide(L)' 'WIHFTGSGYLLRTDAWSYPVLRLKRLGLSKTFRRLVITLTRRYGVSLIHLDASAECLPGLPTFNW' A
#
# COMPACT_ATOMS: atom_id res chain seq x y z
N TRP A 1 -5.48 0.57 -8.99
CA TRP A 1 -6.33 -0.63 -8.84
C TRP A 1 -5.79 -1.45 -7.69
N ILE A 2 -6.64 -2.29 -7.07
CA ILE A 2 -6.22 -3.27 -6.06
C ILE A 2 -6.59 -4.63 -6.63
N HIS A 3 -5.66 -5.58 -6.58
CA HIS A 3 -5.87 -6.93 -7.06
C HIS A 3 -5.33 -7.95 -6.08
N PHE A 4 -6.11 -8.98 -5.78
CA PHE A 4 -5.70 -10.07 -4.92
C PHE A 4 -4.87 -11.08 -5.73
N THR A 5 -3.69 -11.44 -5.24
CA THR A 5 -2.73 -12.33 -5.92
C THR A 5 -2.80 -13.78 -5.46
N GLY A 6 -3.65 -14.11 -4.49
CA GLY A 6 -3.72 -15.44 -3.86
C GLY A 6 -3.06 -15.47 -2.47
N SER A 7 -1.90 -14.87 -2.32
CA SER A 7 -1.16 -14.71 -1.06
C SER A 7 -1.14 -13.26 -0.55
N GLY A 8 -1.65 -12.32 -1.34
CA GLY A 8 -1.42 -10.91 -1.10
C GLY A 8 -2.25 -9.98 -1.99
N TYR A 9 -1.82 -8.73 -2.09
CA TYR A 9 -2.46 -7.69 -2.87
C TYR A 9 -1.45 -6.88 -3.68
N LEU A 10 -1.76 -6.65 -4.96
CA LEU A 10 -1.14 -5.64 -5.79
C LEU A 10 -1.91 -4.33 -5.66
N LEU A 11 -1.21 -3.29 -5.27
CA LEU A 11 -1.71 -1.93 -5.19
C LEU A 11 -1.02 -1.09 -6.26
N ARG A 12 -1.79 -0.59 -7.22
CA ARG A 12 -1.29 0.30 -8.26
C ARG A 12 -1.87 1.70 -8.11
N THR A 13 -1.01 2.66 -7.80
CA THR A 13 -1.38 4.02 -7.36
C THR A 13 -1.52 5.02 -8.51
N ASP A 14 -0.80 4.83 -9.61
CA ASP A 14 -0.88 5.63 -10.85
C ASP A 14 -2.23 5.46 -11.58
N ALA A 15 -2.93 4.35 -11.33
CA ALA A 15 -4.27 4.09 -11.84
C ALA A 15 -5.37 4.92 -11.15
N TRP A 16 -5.03 5.81 -10.21
CA TRP A 16 -5.98 6.68 -9.51
C TRP A 16 -5.53 8.13 -9.52
N SER A 17 -6.44 9.06 -9.81
CA SER A 17 -6.18 10.51 -9.69
C SER A 17 -5.97 10.98 -8.25
N TYR A 18 -6.61 10.32 -7.28
CA TYR A 18 -6.53 10.67 -5.84
C TYR A 18 -6.27 9.43 -4.97
N PRO A 19 -5.06 8.83 -5.03
CA PRO A 19 -4.77 7.56 -4.38
C PRO A 19 -4.97 7.63 -2.86
N VAL A 20 -4.56 8.72 -2.21
CA VAL A 20 -4.70 8.90 -0.75
C VAL A 20 -6.15 8.90 -0.28
N LEU A 21 -7.03 9.57 -1.05
CA LEU A 21 -8.46 9.63 -0.74
C LEU A 21 -9.11 8.26 -0.91
N ARG A 22 -8.74 7.52 -1.96
CA ARG A 22 -9.18 6.14 -2.18
C ARG A 22 -8.77 5.24 -1.01
N LEU A 23 -7.50 5.26 -0.61
CA LEU A 23 -7.01 4.47 0.52
C LEU A 23 -7.73 4.83 1.83
N LYS A 24 -8.07 6.10 2.05
CA LYS A 24 -8.83 6.53 3.24
C LYS A 24 -10.25 5.94 3.23
N ARG A 25 -10.91 5.94 2.06
CA ARG A 25 -12.26 5.36 1.89
C ARG A 25 -12.28 3.84 2.07
N LEU A 26 -11.17 3.17 1.80
CA LEU A 26 -10.98 1.74 2.05
C LEU A 26 -10.70 1.40 3.54
N GLY A 27 -10.71 2.39 4.43
CA GLY A 27 -10.45 2.16 5.87
C GLY A 27 -8.97 1.96 6.22
N LEU A 28 -8.04 2.19 5.29
CA LEU A 28 -6.63 1.93 5.52
C LEU A 28 -6.01 2.93 6.51
N SER A 29 -5.11 2.41 7.35
CA SER A 29 -4.50 3.15 8.44
C SER A 29 -3.77 4.42 7.95
N LYS A 30 -3.63 5.41 8.84
CA LYS A 30 -2.87 6.63 8.53
C LYS A 30 -1.41 6.31 8.19
N THR A 31 -0.82 5.35 8.87
CA THR A 31 0.56 4.88 8.64
C THR A 31 0.70 4.26 7.26
N PHE A 32 -0.21 3.35 6.88
CA PHE A 32 -0.21 2.74 5.55
C PHE A 32 -0.36 3.79 4.45
N ARG A 33 -1.29 4.74 4.62
CA ARG A 33 -1.46 5.85 3.67
C ARG A 33 -0.19 6.70 3.52
N ARG A 34 0.52 6.99 4.61
CA ARG A 34 1.80 7.71 4.57
C ARG A 34 2.87 6.90 3.83
N LEU A 35 2.99 5.60 4.08
CA LEU A 35 3.91 4.72 3.37
C LEU A 35 3.69 4.80 1.86
N VAL A 36 2.45 4.58 1.41
CA VAL A 36 2.12 4.61 -0.03
C VAL A 36 2.45 5.97 -0.65
N ILE A 37 2.13 7.08 0.04
CA ILE A 37 2.47 8.43 -0.44
C ILE A 37 3.98 8.59 -0.59
N THR A 38 4.75 8.15 0.40
CA THR A 38 6.22 8.25 0.37
C THR A 38 6.77 7.45 -0.81
N LEU A 39 6.35 6.20 -0.98
CA LEU A 39 6.78 5.33 -2.09
C LEU A 39 6.46 5.95 -3.45
N THR A 40 5.24 6.44 -3.64
CA THR A 40 4.84 7.01 -4.94
C THR A 40 5.45 8.38 -5.21
N ARG A 41 5.48 9.29 -4.24
CA ARG A 41 5.95 10.67 -4.48
C ARG A 41 7.46 10.83 -4.39
N ARG A 42 8.12 10.14 -3.46
CA ARG A 42 9.56 10.29 -3.23
C ARG A 42 10.39 9.32 -4.06
N TYR A 43 9.84 8.14 -4.34
CA TYR A 43 10.57 7.06 -5.01
C TYR A 43 9.97 6.67 -6.38
N GLY A 44 8.91 7.34 -6.83
CA GLY A 44 8.28 7.06 -8.12
C GLY A 44 7.61 5.68 -8.22
N VAL A 45 7.40 4.99 -7.10
CA VAL A 45 6.82 3.64 -7.09
C VAL A 45 5.32 3.72 -7.34
N SER A 46 4.89 3.17 -8.47
CA SER A 46 3.48 3.13 -8.87
C SER A 46 2.80 1.78 -8.61
N LEU A 47 3.56 0.69 -8.45
CA LEU A 47 3.08 -0.66 -8.16
C LEU A 47 3.72 -1.19 -6.88
N ILE A 48 2.88 -1.56 -5.90
CA ILE A 48 3.28 -2.05 -4.59
C ILE A 48 2.67 -3.45 -4.43
N HIS A 49 3.51 -4.47 -4.19
CA HIS A 49 3.06 -5.81 -3.83
C HIS A 49 3.13 -5.99 -2.32
N LEU A 50 2.03 -6.42 -1.72
CA LEU A 50 1.91 -6.77 -0.31
C LEU A 50 1.63 -8.26 -0.28
N ASP A 51 2.51 -9.06 0.33
CA ASP A 51 2.39 -10.51 0.31
C ASP A 51 2.48 -11.06 1.74
N ALA A 52 1.70 -12.09 2.06
CA ALA A 52 1.72 -12.74 3.37
C ALA A 52 3.05 -13.45 3.67
N SER A 53 3.79 -13.86 2.65
CA SER A 53 5.13 -14.45 2.75
C SER A 53 6.25 -13.42 2.56
N ALA A 54 5.92 -12.13 2.34
CA ALA A 54 6.94 -11.09 2.27
C ALA A 54 7.48 -10.73 3.66
N GLU A 55 8.72 -10.24 3.65
CA GLU A 55 9.37 -9.76 4.85
C GLU A 55 8.71 -8.46 5.35
N CYS A 56 8.63 -8.31 6.67
CA CYS A 56 8.11 -7.08 7.27
C CYS A 56 9.10 -5.94 7.11
N LEU A 57 8.61 -4.78 6.66
CA LEU A 57 9.44 -3.60 6.52
C LEU A 57 9.93 -3.12 7.90
N PRO A 58 11.24 -2.92 8.10
CA PRO A 58 11.77 -2.47 9.38
C PRO A 58 11.27 -1.06 9.70
N GLY A 59 10.92 -0.82 10.96
CA GLY A 59 10.48 0.49 11.45
C GLY A 59 9.04 0.86 11.11
N LEU A 60 8.25 -0.05 10.54
CA LEU A 60 6.80 0.11 10.36
C LEU A 60 6.02 -0.81 11.30
N PRO A 61 4.86 -0.37 11.81
CA PRO A 61 4.03 -1.20 12.66
C PRO A 61 3.45 -2.37 11.85
N THR A 62 3.65 -3.58 12.35
CA THR A 62 2.97 -4.79 11.90
C THR A 62 1.77 -5.05 12.81
N PHE A 63 0.75 -5.70 12.26
CA PHE A 63 -0.43 -6.06 13.02
C PHE A 63 -0.71 -7.56 12.80
N ASN A 64 -1.02 -8.29 13.87
CA ASN A 64 -1.17 -9.76 13.86
C ASN A 64 -2.63 -10.23 13.79
N TRP A 65 -3.52 -9.41 13.23
CA TRP A 65 -4.94 -9.73 13.09
C TRP A 65 -5.25 -10.39 11.75
#